data_AF-A0A6J6AEW1-F1
#
_entry.id   AF-A0A6J6AEW1-F1
#
_cell.length_a   1.000
_cell.length_b   1.000
_cell.length_c   1.000
_cell.angle_alpha   90.00
_cell.angle_beta   90.00
_cell.angle_gamma   90.00
#
_symmetry.space_group_name_H-M   'P 1'
#
loop_
_entity.id
_entity.type
_entity.pdbx_description
1 polymer ?
#
loop_
_entity_poly.entity_id
_entity_poly.type
_entity_poly.pdbx_seq_one_letter_code
_entity_poly.pdbx_strand_id
1 'polypeptide(L)'
;MPKKKPVAEKVSGSCAGIKKADYCVWGTYPIDKSATNSTKINIAQSVTQTFTSITNSVKTVQVEIESPNIGVLVEATEATDPNAVCLQASIVADNGLPMATMAYTAKNEVGVRQKVTAAVDSALIIGAKYSFTLQKGPACATRDLTTMAASIANYQYPAKYGSLKVDGQKLSWSLWAVID
;
A
#
# COMPACT_ATOMS: atom_id res chain seq x y z
N MET A 1 -18.59 36.50 23.34
CA MET A 1 -17.39 36.43 22.48
C MET A 1 -17.76 35.72 21.18
N PRO A 2 -17.56 36.32 20.00
CA PRO A 2 -17.89 35.67 18.74
C PRO A 2 -16.95 34.49 18.52
N LYS A 3 -17.52 33.29 18.35
CA LYS A 3 -16.80 32.09 17.90
C LYS A 3 -16.19 32.40 16.54
N LYS A 4 -14.87 32.38 16.41
CA LYS A 4 -14.19 32.38 15.11
C LYS A 4 -14.78 31.24 14.29
N LYS A 5 -15.53 31.57 13.22
CA LYS A 5 -15.90 30.59 12.20
C LYS A 5 -14.60 30.04 11.62
N PRO A 6 -14.41 28.71 11.52
CA PRO A 6 -13.28 28.15 10.79
C PRO A 6 -13.35 28.67 9.35
N VAL A 7 -12.36 29.46 8.96
CA VAL A 7 -12.17 29.89 7.57
C VAL A 7 -11.35 28.79 6.92
N ALA A 8 -11.84 28.24 5.80
CA ALA A 8 -11.09 27.27 5.03
C ALA A 8 -9.85 27.94 4.44
N GLU A 9 -8.68 27.64 5.01
CA GLU A 9 -7.39 28.02 4.43
C GLU A 9 -6.99 27.01 3.36
N LYS A 10 -6.46 27.52 2.24
CA LYS A 10 -5.74 26.69 1.26
C LYS A 10 -4.48 26.16 1.94
N VAL A 11 -4.49 24.91 2.38
CA VAL A 11 -3.28 24.22 2.81
C VAL A 11 -2.72 23.47 1.61
N SER A 12 -1.63 23.97 1.04
CA SER A 12 -0.82 23.29 0.04
C SER A 12 -0.18 22.05 0.68
N GLY A 13 -0.69 20.86 0.35
CA GLY A 13 -0.10 19.58 0.74
C GLY A 13 1.07 19.24 -0.19
N SER A 14 2.29 19.21 0.35
CA SER A 14 3.54 19.08 -0.38
C SER A 14 3.72 17.74 -1.07
N CYS A 15 3.57 17.78 -2.37
CA CYS A 15 4.09 16.75 -3.24
C CYS A 15 4.64 17.53 -4.41
N ALA A 16 5.93 17.84 -4.52
CA ALA A 16 6.50 18.62 -5.63
C ALA A 16 8.02 18.75 -5.50
N GLY A 17 8.74 17.74 -5.99
CA GLY A 17 10.18 17.60 -5.81
C GLY A 17 11.06 17.58 -7.06
N ILE A 18 10.53 17.54 -8.29
CA ILE A 18 11.25 18.07 -9.48
C ILE A 18 10.89 19.57 -9.55
N LYS A 19 11.25 20.24 -8.45
CA LYS A 19 10.97 21.59 -7.90
C LYS A 19 9.58 22.25 -8.09
N LYS A 20 8.65 21.68 -8.85
CA LYS A 20 7.34 22.26 -9.23
C LYS A 20 6.33 21.17 -9.68
N ALA A 21 5.97 20.21 -8.84
CA ALA A 21 4.96 19.22 -9.25
C ALA A 21 4.11 18.65 -8.11
N ASP A 22 3.08 19.42 -7.75
CA ASP A 22 1.96 19.15 -6.83
C ASP A 22 1.28 17.74 -7.03
N TYR A 23 1.31 16.88 -5.99
CA TYR A 23 0.47 15.69 -5.60
C TYR A 23 0.87 14.19 -5.87
N CYS A 24 1.37 13.48 -4.84
CA CYS A 24 0.81 12.51 -3.86
C CYS A 24 0.17 11.15 -4.26
N VAL A 25 0.77 10.02 -3.84
CA VAL A 25 0.53 9.21 -2.60
C VAL A 25 1.35 7.93 -2.77
N TRP A 26 2.41 7.76 -1.97
CA TRP A 26 3.19 6.54 -1.67
C TRP A 26 4.44 7.06 -0.91
N GLY A 27 4.46 6.98 0.43
CA GLY A 27 5.61 7.44 1.25
C GLY A 27 5.30 8.54 2.26
N THR A 28 5.75 8.30 3.51
CA THR A 28 5.55 9.07 4.75
C THR A 28 4.18 8.95 5.41
N TYR A 29 4.22 8.67 6.72
CA TYR A 29 3.09 8.82 7.64
C TYR A 29 2.39 10.16 7.36
N PRO A 30 1.06 10.28 7.44
CA PRO A 30 0.41 11.55 7.22
C PRO A 30 1.07 12.62 8.12
N ILE A 31 1.76 13.59 7.52
CA ILE A 31 2.10 14.84 8.22
C ILE A 31 0.81 15.57 8.62
N ASP A 32 -0.30 15.23 7.95
CA ASP A 32 -1.63 15.57 8.39
C ASP A 32 -2.32 14.37 9.05
N LYS A 33 -2.38 14.36 10.38
CA LYS A 33 -3.35 13.56 11.17
C LYS A 33 -4.82 13.82 10.75
N SER A 34 -5.06 14.65 9.74
CA SER A 34 -6.36 15.06 9.21
C SER A 34 -6.74 14.40 7.89
N ALA A 35 -6.08 13.32 7.45
CA ALA A 35 -6.67 12.42 6.45
C ALA A 35 -7.92 11.72 7.06
N THR A 36 -8.98 12.50 7.25
CA THR A 36 -10.26 12.14 7.88
C THR A 36 -11.04 11.06 7.11
N ASN A 37 -10.51 10.60 5.98
CA ASN A 37 -11.14 9.66 5.05
C ASN A 37 -10.28 8.40 4.79
N SER A 38 -9.45 7.97 5.74
CA SER A 38 -8.86 6.62 5.68
C SER A 38 -9.89 5.58 6.14
N THR A 39 -10.00 4.47 5.41
CA THR A 39 -10.89 3.36 5.76
C THR A 39 -10.12 2.04 5.71
N LYS A 40 -10.59 1.06 6.49
CA LYS A 40 -10.11 -0.31 6.40
C LYS A 40 -10.78 -0.99 5.20
N ILE A 41 -9.99 -1.70 4.41
CA ILE A 41 -10.46 -2.58 3.33
C ILE A 41 -10.11 -4.01 3.67
N ASN A 42 -11.09 -4.89 3.50
CA ASN A 42 -10.88 -6.33 3.61
C ASN A 42 -10.19 -6.83 2.33
N ILE A 43 -9.24 -7.73 2.51
CA ILE A 43 -8.56 -8.44 1.42
C ILE A 43 -9.20 -9.82 1.37
N ALA A 44 -10.15 -10.06 0.46
CA ALA A 44 -10.74 -11.40 0.32
C ALA A 44 -9.73 -12.35 -0.34
N GLN A 45 -9.02 -11.86 -1.36
CA GLN A 45 -8.01 -12.57 -2.14
C GLN A 45 -6.79 -11.69 -2.43
N SER A 46 -7.00 -10.47 -2.92
CA SER A 46 -5.88 -9.59 -3.28
C SER A 46 -6.25 -8.12 -3.24
N VAL A 47 -5.24 -7.29 -3.01
CA VAL A 47 -5.31 -5.85 -3.23
C VAL A 47 -4.11 -5.42 -4.07
N THR A 48 -4.39 -4.73 -5.16
CA THR A 48 -3.39 -4.31 -6.14
C THR A 48 -3.47 -2.81 -6.33
N GLN A 49 -2.38 -2.12 -6.03
CA GLN A 49 -2.20 -0.73 -6.39
C GLN A 49 -1.29 -0.63 -7.59
N THR A 50 -1.80 -0.02 -8.64
CA THR A 50 -1.00 0.41 -9.79
C THR A 50 -0.51 1.83 -9.57
N PHE A 51 0.74 2.11 -9.93
CA PHE A 51 1.34 3.43 -9.81
C PHE A 51 2.39 3.67 -10.89
N THR A 52 2.59 4.94 -11.23
CA THR A 52 3.71 5.38 -12.07
C THR A 52 4.84 5.83 -11.16
N SER A 53 6.03 5.29 -11.35
CA SER A 53 7.19 5.71 -10.56
C SER A 53 7.59 7.14 -10.91
N ILE A 54 7.93 7.92 -9.89
CA ILE A 54 8.43 9.29 -10.02
C ILE A 54 9.87 9.44 -9.52
N THR A 55 10.45 8.35 -9.00
CA THR A 55 11.82 8.31 -8.47
C THR A 55 12.42 6.91 -8.68
N ASN A 56 13.72 6.85 -8.91
CA ASN A 56 14.47 5.60 -9.01
C ASN A 56 15.09 5.15 -7.67
N SER A 57 14.84 5.89 -6.58
CA SER A 57 15.49 5.65 -5.29
C SER A 57 14.71 4.75 -4.33
N VAL A 58 13.51 4.28 -4.71
CA VAL A 58 12.66 3.43 -3.85
C VAL A 58 13.35 2.09 -3.63
N LYS A 59 13.55 1.70 -2.37
CA LYS A 59 14.13 0.40 -2.02
C LYS A 59 13.16 -0.50 -1.28
N THR A 60 12.14 0.07 -0.65
CA THR A 60 11.16 -0.67 0.14
C THR A 60 9.77 -0.06 0.00
N VAL A 61 8.77 -0.93 0.09
CA VAL A 61 7.35 -0.59 0.08
C VAL A 61 6.73 -1.25 1.30
N GLN A 62 6.30 -0.48 2.28
CA GLN A 62 5.67 -0.98 3.51
C GLN A 62 4.19 -0.68 3.52
N VAL A 63 3.36 -1.70 3.75
CA VAL A 63 1.91 -1.56 3.93
C VAL A 63 1.50 -2.11 5.28
N GLU A 64 0.56 -1.43 5.93
CA GLU A 64 0.00 -1.90 7.19
C GLU A 64 -1.10 -2.94 6.94
N ILE A 65 -0.98 -4.04 7.65
CA ILE A 65 -1.93 -5.15 7.68
C ILE A 65 -2.45 -5.29 9.10
N GLU A 66 -3.75 -5.49 9.23
CA GLU A 66 -4.41 -5.78 10.49
C GLU A 66 -5.29 -7.02 10.34
N SER A 67 -5.17 -7.91 11.31
CA SER A 67 -5.98 -9.12 11.40
C SER A 67 -6.33 -9.43 12.85
N PRO A 68 -7.57 -9.86 13.14
CA PRO A 68 -7.94 -10.34 14.47
C PRO A 68 -7.42 -11.77 14.76
N ASN A 69 -7.04 -12.54 13.73
CA ASN A 69 -6.76 -13.97 13.84
C ASN A 69 -5.50 -14.43 13.07
N ILE A 70 -4.68 -13.49 12.61
CA ILE A 70 -3.35 -13.76 12.05
C ILE A 70 -2.33 -13.15 12.98
N GLY A 71 -1.40 -14.01 13.39
CA GLY A 71 -0.23 -13.63 14.16
C GLY A 71 0.77 -12.77 13.40
N VAL A 72 1.97 -12.69 13.95
CA VAL A 72 3.05 -11.94 13.30
C VAL A 72 3.40 -12.59 11.96
N LEU A 73 3.36 -11.80 10.90
CA LEU A 73 3.80 -12.19 9.57
C LEU A 73 5.32 -12.14 9.54
N VAL A 74 5.93 -13.29 9.28
CA VAL A 74 7.38 -13.44 9.17
C VAL A 74 7.72 -13.84 7.76
N GLU A 75 8.76 -13.23 7.20
CA GLU A 75 9.24 -13.52 5.85
C GLU A 75 9.48 -15.03 5.67
N ALA A 76 8.94 -15.58 4.60
CA ALA A 76 9.13 -16.96 4.20
C ALA A 76 10.56 -17.13 3.66
N THR A 77 11.11 -18.32 3.87
CA THR A 77 12.42 -18.71 3.34
C THR A 77 12.24 -19.64 2.15
N GLU A 78 13.32 -19.93 1.42
CA GLU A 78 13.28 -20.92 0.33
C GLU A 78 12.83 -22.32 0.80
N ALA A 79 13.02 -22.65 2.08
CA ALA A 79 12.60 -23.92 2.67
C ALA A 79 11.12 -23.93 3.13
N THR A 80 10.42 -22.80 3.03
CA THR A 80 9.03 -22.69 3.47
C THR A 80 8.09 -23.43 2.51
N ASP A 81 7.24 -24.31 3.06
CA ASP A 81 6.16 -24.96 2.30
C ASP A 81 5.25 -23.89 1.66
N PRO A 82 5.02 -23.90 0.35
CA PRO A 82 4.10 -22.97 -0.32
C PRO A 82 2.70 -22.92 0.31
N ASN A 83 2.23 -24.03 0.90
CA ASN A 83 0.94 -24.08 1.59
C ASN A 83 0.94 -23.36 2.95
N ALA A 84 2.12 -23.11 3.52
CA ALA A 84 2.28 -22.34 4.76
C ALA A 84 2.34 -20.83 4.52
N VAL A 85 2.38 -20.37 3.25
CA VAL A 85 2.36 -18.95 2.91
C VAL A 85 0.97 -18.38 3.22
N CYS A 86 0.97 -17.32 4.03
CA CYS A 86 -0.23 -16.58 4.44
C CYS A 86 -0.46 -15.36 3.56
N LEU A 87 0.59 -14.61 3.24
CA LEU A 87 0.53 -13.38 2.46
C LEU A 87 1.72 -13.32 1.52
N GLN A 88 1.49 -12.86 0.31
CA GLN A 88 2.53 -12.57 -0.68
C GLN A 88 2.43 -11.10 -1.07
N ALA A 89 3.55 -10.39 -1.04
CA ALA A 89 3.69 -9.04 -1.53
C ALA A 89 4.56 -9.07 -2.79
N SER A 90 4.11 -8.48 -3.89
CA SER A 90 4.87 -8.46 -5.13
C SER A 90 4.85 -7.07 -5.76
N ILE A 91 5.98 -6.68 -6.35
CA ILE A 91 6.10 -5.49 -7.19
C ILE A 91 6.45 -5.95 -8.59
N VAL A 92 5.60 -5.63 -9.55
CA VAL A 92 5.76 -6.06 -10.94
C VAL A 92 5.71 -4.85 -11.84
N ALA A 93 6.69 -4.73 -12.74
CA ALA A 93 6.68 -3.74 -13.79
C ALA A 93 5.58 -4.08 -14.82
N ASP A 94 4.95 -3.08 -15.43
CA ASP A 94 3.88 -3.29 -16.43
C ASP A 94 4.36 -4.06 -17.68
N ASN A 95 5.68 -4.11 -17.91
CA ASN A 95 6.31 -4.94 -18.94
C ASN A 95 6.44 -6.43 -18.56
N GLY A 96 5.91 -6.83 -17.40
CA GLY A 96 5.80 -8.22 -16.96
C GLY A 96 7.01 -8.76 -16.18
N LEU A 97 8.07 -7.97 -15.96
CA LEU A 97 9.20 -8.41 -15.15
C LEU A 97 8.90 -8.21 -13.66
N PRO A 98 8.84 -9.28 -12.84
CA PRO A 98 8.72 -9.15 -11.40
C PRO A 98 10.00 -8.50 -10.86
N MET A 99 9.83 -7.40 -10.12
CA MET A 99 10.95 -6.67 -9.51
C MET A 99 11.22 -7.11 -8.08
N ALA A 100 10.22 -7.68 -7.43
CA ALA A 100 10.34 -8.28 -6.12
C ALA A 100 9.12 -9.14 -5.83
N THR A 101 9.33 -10.25 -5.14
CA THR A 101 8.26 -11.06 -4.58
C THR A 101 8.70 -11.54 -3.21
N MET A 102 7.91 -11.19 -2.20
CA MET A 102 8.17 -11.49 -0.79
C MET A 102 6.98 -12.27 -0.27
N ALA A 103 7.22 -13.45 0.30
CA ALA A 103 6.18 -14.26 0.92
C ALA A 103 6.31 -14.19 2.44
N TYR A 104 5.18 -14.35 3.13
CA TYR A 104 5.09 -14.26 4.57
C TYR A 104 4.28 -15.41 5.13
N THR A 105 4.76 -15.99 6.22
CA THR A 105 4.07 -17.00 7.02
C THR A 105 3.47 -16.36 8.25
N ALA A 106 2.31 -16.86 8.70
CA ALA A 106 1.72 -16.43 9.95
C ALA A 106 2.35 -17.21 11.11
N LYS A 107 2.99 -16.50 12.06
CA LYS A 107 3.46 -17.08 13.31
C LYS A 107 2.42 -16.81 14.37
N ASN A 108 1.82 -17.87 14.93
CA ASN A 108 0.77 -17.86 15.95
C ASN A 108 -0.60 -17.32 15.47
N GLU A 109 -1.59 -17.33 16.37
CA GLU A 109 -2.99 -16.96 16.08
C GLU A 109 -3.46 -15.73 16.86
N VAL A 110 -2.53 -14.95 17.42
CA VAL A 110 -2.88 -13.72 18.15
C VAL A 110 -2.99 -12.58 17.15
N GLY A 111 -4.19 -12.03 16.97
CA GLY A 111 -4.40 -10.91 16.07
C GLY A 111 -3.47 -9.73 16.35
N VAL A 112 -2.77 -9.26 15.32
CA VAL A 112 -1.87 -8.11 15.39
C VAL A 112 -2.08 -7.15 14.22
N ARG A 113 -1.78 -5.88 14.50
CA ARG A 113 -1.52 -4.86 13.49
C ARG A 113 -0.03 -4.79 13.24
N GLN A 114 0.40 -4.90 11.99
CA GLN A 114 1.80 -4.98 11.62
C GLN A 114 2.08 -4.39 10.24
N LYS A 115 3.34 -4.10 9.97
CA LYS A 115 3.79 -3.64 8.65
C LYS A 115 4.42 -4.79 7.88
N VAL A 116 3.99 -4.95 6.65
CA VAL A 116 4.56 -5.88 5.67
C VAL A 116 5.42 -5.06 4.73
N THR A 117 6.67 -5.44 4.55
CA THR A 117 7.68 -4.65 3.81
C THR A 117 8.13 -5.41 2.58
N ALA A 118 7.76 -5.01 1.38
CA ALA A 118 8.38 -5.55 0.17
C ALA A 118 9.66 -4.78 -0.15
N ALA A 119 10.81 -5.45 -0.19
CA ALA A 119 12.02 -4.89 -0.76
C ALA A 119 11.85 -4.75 -2.29
N VAL A 120 12.54 -3.80 -2.90
CA VAL A 120 12.61 -3.66 -4.36
C VAL A 120 14.02 -4.06 -4.78
N ASP A 121 14.15 -5.14 -5.55
CA ASP A 121 15.47 -5.70 -5.89
C ASP A 121 16.24 -4.83 -6.90
N SER A 122 15.54 -3.91 -7.56
CA SER A 122 16.11 -3.01 -8.56
C SER A 122 15.47 -1.63 -8.54
N ALA A 123 16.24 -0.62 -8.95
CA ALA A 123 15.75 0.75 -9.02
C ALA A 123 14.54 0.87 -9.97
N LEU A 124 13.49 1.56 -9.51
CA LEU A 124 12.33 1.84 -10.35
C LEU A 124 12.72 2.81 -11.49
N ILE A 125 12.18 2.59 -12.68
CA ILE A 125 12.37 3.48 -13.82
C ILE A 125 11.38 4.64 -13.69
N ILE A 126 11.88 5.87 -13.68
CA ILE A 126 11.04 7.07 -13.62
C ILE A 126 10.10 7.11 -14.83
N GLY A 127 8.82 7.32 -14.59
CA GLY A 127 7.76 7.35 -15.61
C GLY A 127 7.23 5.97 -16.00
N ALA A 128 7.85 4.88 -15.55
CA ALA A 128 7.34 3.53 -15.79
C ALA A 128 6.21 3.17 -14.81
N LYS A 129 5.35 2.25 -15.24
CA LYS A 129 4.20 1.77 -14.46
C LYS A 129 4.55 0.49 -13.72
N TYR A 130 4.05 0.38 -12.50
CA TYR A 130 4.25 -0.72 -11.58
C TYR A 130 2.94 -1.11 -10.93
N SER A 131 2.86 -2.37 -10.53
CA SER A 131 1.78 -2.93 -9.72
C SER A 131 2.38 -3.47 -8.43
N PHE A 132 1.96 -2.91 -7.29
CA PHE A 132 2.16 -3.52 -5.98
C PHE A 132 0.92 -4.33 -5.61
N THR A 133 1.10 -5.62 -5.36
CA THR A 133 0.01 -6.54 -5.02
C THR A 133 0.28 -7.21 -3.70
N LEU A 134 -0.72 -7.20 -2.82
CA LEU A 134 -0.80 -8.06 -1.65
C LEU A 134 -1.82 -9.15 -1.98
N GLN A 135 -1.39 -10.40 -1.92
CA GLN A 135 -2.22 -11.56 -2.23
C GLN A 135 -2.24 -12.52 -1.06
N LYS A 136 -3.42 -13.04 -0.73
CA LYS A 136 -3.59 -14.08 0.27
C LYS A 136 -3.06 -15.40 -0.25
N GLY A 137 -2.23 -16.04 0.56
CA GLY A 137 -1.77 -17.40 0.35
C GLY A 137 -2.70 -18.45 0.98
N PRO A 138 -2.43 -19.74 0.74
CA PRO A 138 -3.28 -20.84 1.19
C PRO A 138 -3.50 -20.86 2.72
N ALA A 139 -2.46 -20.60 3.51
CA ALA A 139 -2.53 -20.66 4.98
C ALA A 139 -3.50 -19.65 5.61
N CYS A 140 -3.82 -18.59 4.86
CA CYS A 140 -4.69 -17.52 5.32
C CYS A 140 -5.92 -17.33 4.42
N ALA A 141 -6.23 -18.28 3.52
CA ALA A 141 -7.33 -18.17 2.58
C ALA A 141 -8.67 -17.79 3.26
N THR A 142 -8.95 -18.38 4.42
CA THR A 142 -10.17 -18.14 5.23
C THR A 142 -9.97 -17.14 6.37
N ARG A 143 -8.77 -16.60 6.56
CA ARG A 143 -8.47 -15.66 7.64
C ARG A 143 -8.74 -14.22 7.21
N ASP A 144 -9.13 -13.39 8.17
CA ASP A 144 -9.47 -12.00 7.91
C ASP A 144 -8.20 -11.17 7.83
N LEU A 145 -8.03 -10.48 6.70
CA LEU A 145 -6.93 -9.57 6.48
C LEU A 145 -7.49 -8.24 6.05
N THR A 146 -7.07 -7.18 6.72
CA THR A 146 -7.45 -5.83 6.38
C THR A 146 -6.23 -4.97 6.16
N THR A 147 -6.33 -4.00 5.26
CA THR A 147 -5.32 -2.96 5.08
C THR A 147 -6.00 -1.59 5.07
N MET A 148 -5.21 -0.54 5.25
CA MET A 148 -5.72 0.82 5.21
C MET A 148 -5.67 1.37 3.78
N ALA A 149 -6.77 1.97 3.35
CA ALA A 149 -6.86 2.72 2.11
C ALA A 149 -7.33 4.15 2.39
N ALA A 150 -6.73 5.12 1.73
CA ALA A 150 -7.17 6.51 1.77
C ALA A 150 -8.19 6.75 0.65
N SER A 151 -9.41 7.15 1.05
CA SER A 151 -10.43 7.70 0.17
C SER A 151 -10.19 9.20 0.06
N ILE A 152 -9.97 9.74 -1.13
CA ILE A 152 -9.86 11.19 -1.24
C ILE A 152 -10.60 11.74 -2.45
N ALA A 153 -11.70 12.43 -2.18
CA ALA A 153 -12.42 13.26 -3.15
C ALA A 153 -11.57 14.45 -3.66
N ASN A 154 -10.58 14.90 -2.87
CA ASN A 154 -9.79 16.12 -3.14
C ASN A 154 -8.29 15.90 -3.37
N TYR A 155 -7.77 14.70 -3.15
CA TYR A 155 -6.35 14.33 -3.38
C TYR A 155 -6.32 13.05 -4.22
N GLN A 156 -7.17 13.02 -5.25
CA GLN A 156 -7.13 11.98 -6.25
C GLN A 156 -5.75 12.04 -6.89
N TYR A 157 -4.98 10.96 -6.76
CA TYR A 157 -3.95 10.71 -7.75
C TYR A 157 -4.68 10.62 -9.09
N PRO A 158 -4.37 11.47 -10.08
CA PRO A 158 -5.10 11.46 -11.34
C PRO A 158 -5.11 10.03 -11.87
N ALA A 159 -6.27 9.50 -12.28
CA ALA A 159 -6.42 8.10 -12.70
C ALA A 159 -5.40 7.66 -13.77
N LYS A 160 -4.79 8.61 -14.49
CA LYS A 160 -3.67 8.39 -15.41
C LYS A 160 -2.39 7.86 -14.74
N TYR A 161 -2.18 8.13 -13.46
CA TYR A 161 -0.95 7.79 -12.76
C TYR A 161 -1.07 6.56 -11.85
N GLY A 162 -2.28 6.17 -11.44
CA GLY A 162 -2.47 4.98 -10.62
C GLY A 162 -3.94 4.62 -10.40
N SER A 163 -4.15 3.41 -9.86
CA SER A 163 -5.47 2.90 -9.48
C SER A 163 -5.36 1.79 -8.45
N LEU A 164 -6.32 1.74 -7.52
CA LEU A 164 -6.46 0.65 -6.58
C LEU A 164 -7.50 -0.35 -7.09
N LYS A 165 -7.17 -1.64 -7.00
CA LYS A 165 -8.11 -2.74 -7.19
C LYS A 165 -8.11 -3.59 -5.93
N VAL A 166 -9.29 -3.87 -5.38
CA VAL A 166 -9.47 -4.83 -4.30
C VAL A 166 -10.32 -5.96 -4.83
N ASP A 167 -9.80 -7.18 -4.82
CA ASP A 167 -10.50 -8.37 -5.30
C ASP A 167 -11.10 -8.21 -6.70
N GLY A 168 -10.35 -7.56 -7.59
CA GLY A 168 -10.74 -7.26 -8.97
C GLY A 168 -11.61 -6.01 -9.14
N GLN A 169 -12.18 -5.46 -8.07
CA GLN A 169 -13.00 -4.25 -8.11
C GLN A 169 -12.13 -3.00 -8.07
N LYS A 170 -12.27 -2.13 -9.07
CA LYS A 170 -11.55 -0.85 -9.12
C LYS A 170 -12.19 0.13 -8.13
N LEU A 171 -11.37 0.67 -7.23
CA LEU A 171 -11.78 1.67 -6.25
C LEU A 171 -11.13 3.01 -6.55
N SER A 172 -11.81 4.10 -6.21
CA SER A 172 -11.28 5.47 -6.28
C SER A 172 -10.42 5.83 -5.07
N TRP A 173 -9.70 4.85 -4.51
CA TRP A 173 -8.89 4.96 -3.29
C TRP A 173 -7.43 4.66 -3.60
N SER A 174 -6.55 4.80 -2.61
CA SER A 174 -5.15 4.40 -2.70
C SER A 174 -4.71 3.69 -1.43
N LEU A 175 -3.83 2.69 -1.56
CA LEU A 175 -3.25 2.02 -0.39
C LEU A 175 -2.48 3.00 0.49
N TRP A 176 -2.58 2.82 1.80
CA TRP A 176 -1.69 3.49 2.74
C TRP A 176 -0.36 2.76 2.82
N ALA A 177 0.73 3.48 2.58
CA ALA A 177 2.04 2.88 2.53
C ALA A 177 3.18 3.84 2.82
N VAL A 178 4.25 3.28 3.40
CA VAL A 178 5.53 3.95 3.62
C VAL A 178 6.53 3.46 2.58
N ILE A 179 7.20 4.40 1.94
CA ILE A 179 8.28 4.19 0.97
C ILE A 179 9.45 5.04 1.44
N ASP A 180 10.64 4.49 1.29
CA ASP A 180 11.92 5.13 1.62
C ASP A 180 12.50 5.96 0.46
#